data_AF-A0A6A6WS47-F1
#
_entry.id   AF-A0A6A6WS47-F1
#
_cell.length_a   1.000
_cell.length_b   1.000
_cell.length_c   1.000
_cell.angle_alpha   90.00
_cell.angle_beta   90.00
_cell.angle_gamma   90.00
#
_symmetry.space_group_name_H-M   'P 1'
#
loop_
_entity.id
_entity.type
_entity.pdbx_description
1 polymer ?
#
loop_
_entity_poly.entity_id
_entity_poly.type
_entity_poly.pdbx_seq_one_letter_code
_entity_poly.pdbx_strand_id
1 'polypeptide(L)'
;MDASNPHPQSSTRPKVTPRIIIHGGAGNITRTTVSKERYAAYEASLQRILASSAALLAIPGATALDVATHAVSQLEDDELYNSGHGAVFTRAGTNELECSIMVSDGYQKRGASCMMLQHVRNPIRLAREILVRGETPNGGGAQDHCQYSGSYVEELAKQWGLDIVGTQYFFTQRKWEEHKKGLAEEKKQREKAEAGGLRFDENENVGVSEMSDWEKTHYIPLGTCGAVVLDSFGTICTATSTGGLTNKIPGRVGDTPSMGTGYWAEEWFEEPKTQMLYQPFPPASSPLDKLSRGDLRSLVGDCLPSSTLSLSQSPHPSLTSSQYDVKPTPVRHAVGMSSSGNGDTFVRMAAARTVAAKSRFASTSLSDALTWMTGPGGELQKSAGDRWGHVHEGVGGIIGIEVVGDKGTVVCDYNCGGMFRAWTEEDGEEKCLIFRKEGWESGPDK
;
A
#
# COMPACT_ATOMS: atom_id res chain seq x y z
N MET A 1 -7.77 -23.35 24.35
CA MET A 1 -6.32 -23.54 24.58
C MET A 1 -5.66 -22.31 24.03
N ASP A 2 -5.00 -21.56 24.92
CA ASP A 2 -4.42 -20.23 24.69
C ASP A 2 -3.49 -20.20 23.47
N ALA A 3 -3.83 -19.38 22.47
CA ALA A 3 -2.89 -18.98 21.43
C ALA A 3 -2.12 -17.75 21.96
N SER A 4 -1.12 -18.02 22.81
CA SER A 4 -0.14 -17.03 23.22
C SER A 4 0.55 -16.45 21.97
N ASN A 5 0.41 -15.13 21.80
CA ASN A 5 1.05 -14.32 20.77
C ASN A 5 2.56 -14.64 20.68
N PRO A 6 3.09 -15.17 19.56
CA PRO A 6 4.40 -15.82 19.53
C PRO A 6 5.61 -14.88 19.43
N HIS A 7 5.44 -13.55 19.40
CA HIS A 7 6.57 -12.66 19.09
C HIS A 7 7.02 -11.75 20.24
N PRO A 8 8.34 -11.70 20.54
CA PRO A 8 8.89 -10.86 21.58
C PRO A 8 8.70 -9.39 21.20
N GLN A 9 7.89 -8.71 22.01
CA GLN A 9 7.72 -7.26 21.96
C GLN A 9 9.11 -6.62 22.14
N SER A 10 9.60 -5.91 21.13
CA SER A 10 10.79 -5.07 21.28
C SER A 10 10.42 -3.92 22.24
N SER A 11 10.76 -4.09 23.51
CA SER A 11 10.53 -3.14 24.60
C SER A 11 11.29 -1.81 24.44
N THR A 12 11.92 -1.59 23.29
CA THR A 12 12.76 -0.45 22.96
C THR A 12 12.15 0.48 21.91
N ARG A 13 10.97 0.16 21.35
CA ARG A 13 10.32 1.05 20.38
C ARG A 13 9.64 2.23 21.09
N PRO A 14 9.76 3.46 20.54
CA PRO A 14 8.96 4.59 21.00
C PRO A 14 7.47 4.25 20.94
N LYS A 15 6.70 4.76 21.91
CA LYS A 15 5.24 4.60 21.88
C LYS A 15 4.69 5.45 20.74
N VAL A 16 3.98 4.80 19.81
CA VAL A 16 3.33 5.46 18.68
C VAL A 16 1.84 5.55 18.95
N THR A 17 1.23 6.69 18.63
CA THR A 17 -0.22 6.83 18.72
C THR A 17 -0.86 6.05 17.55
N PRO A 18 -1.79 5.11 17.82
CA PRO A 18 -2.42 4.33 16.77
C PRO A 18 -3.16 5.20 15.74
N ARG A 19 -3.18 4.74 14.49
CA ARG A 19 -3.85 5.42 13.36
C ARG A 19 -4.53 4.40 12.47
N ILE A 20 -5.65 4.79 11.87
CA ILE A 20 -6.32 4.00 10.84
C ILE A 20 -6.83 4.92 9.75
N ILE A 21 -6.68 4.47 8.50
CA ILE A 21 -7.37 5.02 7.34
C ILE A 21 -7.96 3.86 6.52
N ILE A 22 -9.19 4.04 6.04
CA ILE A 22 -9.90 3.08 5.19
C ILE A 22 -10.32 3.75 3.88
N HIS A 23 -10.49 2.96 2.81
CA HIS A 23 -11.11 3.41 1.57
C HIS A 23 -12.12 2.42 1.00
N GLY A 24 -13.15 2.97 0.34
CA GLY A 24 -14.17 2.23 -0.41
C GLY A 24 -13.99 2.28 -1.94
N GLY A 25 -12.91 2.91 -2.41
CA GLY A 25 -12.53 2.97 -3.82
C GLY A 25 -12.44 4.38 -4.39
N ALA A 26 -11.67 4.51 -5.46
CA ALA A 26 -11.42 5.74 -6.23
C ALA A 26 -11.88 5.57 -7.67
N GLY A 27 -12.29 6.67 -8.32
CA GLY A 27 -12.68 6.63 -9.74
C GLY A 27 -13.47 7.86 -10.19
N ASN A 28 -14.34 7.64 -11.19
CA ASN A 28 -15.23 8.68 -11.73
C ASN A 28 -16.39 8.99 -10.76
N ILE A 29 -16.05 9.53 -9.58
CA ILE A 29 -16.98 9.93 -8.52
C ILE A 29 -17.18 11.45 -8.65
N THR A 30 -18.37 11.86 -9.05
CA THR A 30 -18.75 13.26 -9.29
C THR A 30 -20.17 13.47 -8.79
N ARG A 31 -20.65 14.73 -8.76
CA ARG A 31 -22.05 15.01 -8.41
C ARG A 31 -23.05 14.39 -9.39
N THR A 32 -22.61 14.12 -10.63
CA THR A 32 -23.46 13.53 -11.67
C THR A 32 -23.46 12.01 -11.64
N THR A 33 -22.36 11.37 -11.22
CA THR A 33 -22.25 9.90 -11.17
C THR A 33 -22.70 9.30 -9.84
N VAL A 34 -22.62 10.07 -8.74
CA VAL A 34 -23.06 9.66 -7.39
C VAL A 34 -24.10 10.64 -6.86
N SER A 35 -25.34 10.18 -6.71
CA SER A 35 -26.43 10.98 -6.16
C SER A 35 -26.19 11.34 -4.69
N LYS A 36 -26.89 12.36 -4.19
CA LYS A 36 -26.77 12.82 -2.81
C LYS A 36 -27.14 11.73 -1.79
N GLU A 37 -28.13 10.90 -2.10
CA GLU A 37 -28.55 9.78 -1.27
C GLU A 37 -27.48 8.70 -1.22
N ARG A 38 -26.87 8.37 -2.37
CA ARG A 38 -25.76 7.41 -2.42
C ARG A 38 -24.53 7.93 -1.70
N TYR A 39 -24.21 9.21 -1.84
CA TYR A 39 -23.13 9.87 -1.11
C TYR A 39 -23.33 9.70 0.40
N ALA A 40 -24.54 10.02 0.91
CA ALA A 40 -24.86 9.86 2.32
C ALA A 40 -24.79 8.40 2.79
N ALA A 41 -25.17 7.44 1.94
CA ALA A 41 -25.05 6.01 2.25
C ALA A 41 -23.58 5.56 2.37
N TYR A 42 -22.71 5.99 1.44
CA TYR A 42 -21.27 5.72 1.52
C TYR A 42 -20.64 6.39 2.75
N GLU A 43 -20.99 7.64 3.03
CA GLU A 43 -20.50 8.37 4.20
C GLU A 43 -20.88 7.69 5.51
N ALA A 44 -22.17 7.33 5.67
CA ALA A 44 -22.65 6.63 6.86
C ALA A 44 -22.00 5.24 7.02
N SER A 45 -21.78 4.52 5.92
CA SER A 45 -21.09 3.22 5.93
C SER A 45 -19.63 3.38 6.37
N LEU A 46 -18.87 4.29 5.74
CA LEU A 46 -17.47 4.56 6.09
C LEU A 46 -17.31 4.99 7.54
N GLN A 47 -18.15 5.90 8.03
CA GLN A 47 -18.13 6.35 9.43
C GLN A 47 -18.38 5.18 10.39
N ARG A 48 -19.39 4.33 10.12
CA ARG A 48 -19.67 3.14 10.94
C ARG A 48 -18.49 2.17 10.97
N ILE A 49 -17.88 1.89 9.82
CA ILE A 49 -16.75 0.96 9.71
C ILE A 49 -15.52 1.52 10.43
N LEU A 50 -15.24 2.83 10.25
CA LEU A 50 -14.16 3.52 10.93
C LEU A 50 -14.35 3.48 12.45
N ALA A 51 -15.51 3.89 12.96
CA ALA A 51 -15.80 3.92 14.39
C ALA A 51 -15.65 2.53 15.04
N SER A 52 -16.17 1.47 14.39
CA SER A 52 -16.01 0.10 14.87
C SER A 52 -14.54 -0.34 14.89
N SER A 53 -13.76 0.03 13.87
CA SER A 53 -12.36 -0.36 13.74
C SER A 53 -11.44 0.44 14.68
N ALA A 54 -11.73 1.73 14.87
CA ALA A 54 -11.05 2.59 15.83
C ALA A 54 -11.31 2.13 17.27
N ALA A 55 -12.54 1.72 17.59
CA ALA A 55 -12.86 1.12 18.88
C ALA A 55 -12.07 -0.18 19.13
N LEU A 56 -11.90 -1.03 18.11
CA LEU A 56 -11.06 -2.23 18.20
C LEU A 56 -9.57 -1.86 18.38
N LEU A 57 -9.08 -0.87 17.63
CA LEU A 57 -7.70 -0.39 17.71
C LEU A 57 -7.34 0.21 19.07
N ALA A 58 -8.32 0.79 19.76
CA ALA A 58 -8.15 1.36 21.10
C ALA A 58 -8.01 0.30 22.21
N ILE A 59 -8.30 -0.98 21.93
CA ILE A 59 -8.14 -2.05 22.92
C ILE A 59 -6.65 -2.31 23.16
N PRO A 60 -6.16 -2.30 24.41
CA PRO A 60 -4.77 -2.61 24.72
C PRO A 60 -4.36 -3.97 24.14
N GLY A 61 -3.30 -3.98 23.33
CA GLY A 61 -2.80 -5.18 22.68
C GLY A 61 -3.41 -5.50 21.32
N ALA A 62 -4.36 -4.69 20.82
CA ALA A 62 -4.85 -4.79 19.46
C ALA A 62 -3.70 -4.66 18.45
N THR A 63 -3.66 -5.56 17.47
CA THR A 63 -2.63 -5.56 16.42
C THR A 63 -3.15 -4.88 15.16
N ALA A 64 -2.24 -4.27 14.40
CA ALA A 64 -2.59 -3.66 13.12
C ALA A 64 -3.18 -4.70 12.15
N LEU A 65 -2.69 -5.94 12.21
CA LEU A 65 -3.18 -7.06 11.40
C LEU A 65 -4.66 -7.37 11.68
N ASP A 66 -5.04 -7.48 12.95
CA ASP A 66 -6.41 -7.83 13.33
C ASP A 66 -7.39 -6.69 12.99
N VAL A 67 -6.98 -5.45 13.26
CA VAL A 67 -7.81 -4.26 12.98
C VAL A 67 -7.98 -4.05 11.48
N ALA A 68 -6.91 -4.18 10.68
CA ALA A 68 -7.01 -4.07 9.22
C ALA A 68 -7.90 -5.17 8.63
N THR A 69 -7.77 -6.40 9.14
CA THR A 69 -8.63 -7.52 8.75
C THR A 69 -10.10 -7.25 9.10
N HIS A 70 -10.38 -6.73 10.29
CA HIS A 70 -11.73 -6.37 10.73
C HIS A 70 -12.34 -5.27 9.85
N ALA A 71 -11.60 -4.18 9.61
CA ALA A 71 -12.05 -3.07 8.79
C ALA A 71 -12.41 -3.52 7.36
N VAL A 72 -11.55 -4.30 6.72
CA VAL A 72 -11.78 -4.80 5.36
C VAL A 72 -12.87 -5.86 5.31
N SER A 73 -13.01 -6.72 6.33
CA SER A 73 -14.13 -7.67 6.39
C SER A 73 -15.49 -6.95 6.41
N GLN A 74 -15.59 -5.83 7.12
CA GLN A 74 -16.81 -5.00 7.11
C GLN A 74 -17.06 -4.33 5.76
N LEU A 75 -16.01 -3.94 5.04
CA LEU A 75 -16.12 -3.44 3.66
C LEU A 75 -16.55 -4.55 2.69
N GLU A 76 -16.08 -5.78 2.88
CA GLU A 76 -16.47 -6.96 2.09
C GLU A 76 -17.91 -7.43 2.36
N ASP A 77 -18.49 -7.13 3.54
CA ASP A 77 -19.87 -7.51 3.86
C ASP A 77 -20.91 -6.46 3.40
N ASP A 78 -20.46 -5.25 3.02
CA ASP A 78 -21.32 -4.13 2.65
C ASP A 78 -21.45 -4.00 1.12
N GLU A 79 -22.66 -4.25 0.60
CA GLU A 79 -23.01 -4.26 -0.82
C GLU A 79 -22.71 -2.96 -1.58
N LEU A 80 -22.42 -1.87 -0.86
CA LEU A 80 -22.00 -0.61 -1.44
C LEU A 80 -20.65 -0.73 -2.15
N TYR A 81 -19.73 -1.57 -1.66
CA TYR A 81 -18.36 -1.65 -2.14
C TYR A 81 -18.15 -2.79 -3.14
N ASN A 82 -17.14 -2.63 -4.00
CA ASN A 82 -16.75 -3.65 -4.96
C ASN A 82 -15.77 -4.64 -4.33
N SER A 83 -16.23 -5.37 -3.31
CA SER A 83 -15.56 -6.53 -2.77
C SER A 83 -16.56 -7.40 -2.01
N GLY A 84 -16.29 -8.71 -1.91
CA GLY A 84 -17.18 -9.64 -1.22
C GLY A 84 -18.64 -9.48 -1.69
N HIS A 85 -19.55 -9.29 -0.74
CA HIS A 85 -20.95 -8.97 -1.01
C HIS A 85 -21.03 -7.61 -1.71
N GLY A 86 -21.38 -7.60 -3.00
CA GLY A 86 -21.31 -6.39 -3.84
C GLY A 86 -20.16 -6.40 -4.86
N ALA A 87 -19.41 -7.49 -4.97
CA ALA A 87 -18.43 -7.69 -6.02
C ALA A 87 -19.05 -7.59 -7.43
N VAL A 88 -18.28 -7.02 -8.35
CA VAL A 88 -18.64 -6.96 -9.78
C VAL A 88 -18.55 -8.33 -10.46
N PHE A 89 -19.15 -8.43 -11.64
CA PHE A 89 -19.22 -9.66 -12.42
C PHE A 89 -18.21 -9.69 -13.55
N THR A 90 -17.66 -10.88 -13.82
CA THR A 90 -16.92 -11.19 -15.05
C THR A 90 -17.86 -11.21 -16.26
N ARG A 91 -17.31 -11.30 -17.47
CA ARG A 91 -18.08 -11.53 -18.70
C ARG A 91 -18.92 -12.82 -18.66
N ALA A 92 -18.49 -13.82 -17.89
CA ALA A 92 -19.21 -15.08 -17.74
C ALA A 92 -20.35 -15.00 -16.70
N GLY A 93 -20.58 -13.83 -16.09
CA GLY A 93 -21.60 -13.65 -15.06
C GLY A 93 -21.22 -14.28 -13.72
N THR A 94 -19.92 -14.49 -13.47
CA THR A 94 -19.38 -15.00 -12.19
C THR A 94 -18.74 -13.87 -11.39
N ASN A 95 -18.61 -14.04 -10.07
CA ASN A 95 -17.75 -13.19 -9.25
C ASN A 95 -16.39 -13.88 -9.07
N GLU A 96 -15.30 -13.11 -9.11
CA GLU A 96 -13.94 -13.60 -8.91
C GLU A 96 -13.18 -12.59 -8.04
N LEU A 97 -12.96 -12.96 -6.78
CA LEU A 97 -12.44 -12.07 -5.74
C LEU A 97 -10.93 -12.16 -5.60
N GLU A 98 -10.33 -11.06 -5.20
CA GLU A 98 -8.90 -10.89 -4.99
C GLU A 98 -8.67 -10.12 -3.68
N CYS A 99 -7.65 -10.49 -2.92
CA CYS A 99 -7.28 -9.79 -1.69
C CYS A 99 -5.78 -9.89 -1.38
N SER A 100 -5.31 -9.00 -0.52
CA SER A 100 -3.93 -8.98 -0.03
C SER A 100 -3.84 -8.39 1.36
N ILE A 101 -2.82 -8.83 2.09
CA ILE A 101 -2.45 -8.29 3.40
C ILE A 101 -0.93 -8.22 3.54
N MET A 102 -0.42 -7.18 4.18
CA MET A 102 1.01 -7.04 4.45
C MET A 102 1.26 -6.26 5.72
N VAL A 103 2.21 -6.73 6.53
CA VAL A 103 2.72 -6.05 7.71
C VAL A 103 4.12 -5.50 7.46
N SER A 104 4.45 -4.39 8.10
CA SER A 104 5.80 -3.82 8.05
C SER A 104 6.83 -4.71 8.76
N ASP A 105 6.39 -5.45 9.79
CA ASP A 105 7.24 -6.22 10.70
C ASP A 105 6.45 -7.36 11.39
N GLY A 106 7.18 -8.32 11.99
CA GLY A 106 6.65 -9.32 12.91
C GLY A 106 6.38 -10.70 12.32
N TYR A 107 6.35 -10.84 10.99
CA TYR A 107 6.05 -12.09 10.29
C TYR A 107 7.09 -12.40 9.21
N GLN A 108 7.47 -13.67 9.04
CA GLN A 108 8.58 -14.08 8.16
C GLN A 108 8.35 -13.68 6.70
N LYS A 109 7.18 -14.05 6.15
CA LYS A 109 6.80 -13.71 4.77
C LYS A 109 6.29 -12.27 4.60
N ARG A 110 5.97 -11.59 5.71
CA ARG A 110 5.39 -10.22 5.81
C ARG A 110 4.07 -9.99 5.09
N GLY A 111 3.69 -10.75 4.08
CA GLY A 111 2.43 -10.57 3.38
C GLY A 111 1.95 -11.81 2.65
N ALA A 112 0.66 -11.83 2.36
CA ALA A 112 -0.01 -12.90 1.66
C ALA A 112 -1.15 -12.36 0.80
N SER A 113 -1.40 -13.00 -0.34
CA SER A 113 -2.45 -12.62 -1.27
C SER A 113 -3.18 -13.83 -1.82
N CYS A 114 -4.47 -13.65 -2.11
CA CYS A 114 -5.31 -14.63 -2.76
C CYS A 114 -5.99 -14.04 -3.99
N MET A 115 -6.20 -14.85 -5.02
CA MET A 115 -6.85 -14.44 -6.27
C MET A 115 -7.75 -15.55 -6.81
N MET A 116 -8.69 -15.20 -7.69
CA MET A 116 -9.65 -16.13 -8.30
C MET A 116 -10.52 -16.88 -7.28
N LEU A 117 -10.85 -16.24 -6.15
CA LEU A 117 -11.73 -16.82 -5.13
C LEU A 117 -13.20 -16.64 -5.56
N GLN A 118 -14.06 -17.58 -5.22
CA GLN A 118 -15.49 -17.59 -5.59
C GLN A 118 -16.43 -18.00 -4.46
N HIS A 119 -15.90 -18.49 -3.33
CA HIS A 119 -16.71 -19.10 -2.26
C HIS A 119 -16.32 -18.63 -0.85
N VAL A 120 -15.16 -17.99 -0.67
CA VAL A 120 -14.76 -17.45 0.63
C VAL A 120 -15.51 -16.15 0.90
N ARG A 121 -16.34 -16.10 1.95
CA ARG A 121 -17.18 -14.94 2.27
C ARG A 121 -16.37 -13.64 2.40
N ASN A 122 -15.28 -13.72 3.17
CA ASN A 122 -14.37 -12.61 3.45
C ASN A 122 -12.95 -12.98 3.01
N PRO A 123 -12.57 -12.72 1.74
CA PRO A 123 -11.23 -12.96 1.23
C PRO A 123 -10.11 -12.46 2.15
N ILE A 124 -10.26 -11.28 2.76
CA ILE A 124 -9.19 -10.73 3.60
C ILE A 124 -8.89 -11.60 4.84
N ARG A 125 -9.90 -12.28 5.40
CA ARG A 125 -9.69 -13.21 6.51
C ARG A 125 -8.86 -14.42 6.09
N LEU A 126 -9.01 -14.89 4.85
CA LEU A 126 -8.16 -15.94 4.30
C LEU A 126 -6.71 -15.46 4.15
N ALA A 127 -6.48 -14.26 3.62
CA ALA A 127 -5.13 -13.69 3.53
C ALA A 127 -4.46 -13.58 4.92
N ARG A 128 -5.21 -13.14 5.94
CA ARG A 128 -4.75 -13.14 7.34
C ARG A 128 -4.35 -14.54 7.81
N GLU A 129 -5.19 -15.55 7.59
CA GLU A 129 -4.90 -16.92 8.05
C GLU A 129 -3.67 -17.50 7.36
N ILE A 130 -3.45 -17.23 6.08
CA ILE A 130 -2.23 -17.64 5.35
C ILE A 130 -0.97 -17.01 5.96
N LEU A 131 -1.05 -15.73 6.34
CA LEU A 131 0.05 -15.02 6.98
C LEU A 131 0.35 -15.62 8.36
N VAL A 132 -0.67 -15.74 9.22
CA VAL A 132 -0.53 -16.25 10.59
C VAL A 132 -0.07 -17.70 10.63
N ARG A 133 -0.67 -18.57 9.81
CA ARG A 133 -0.32 -19.99 9.75
C ARG A 133 1.04 -20.22 9.11
N GLY A 134 1.52 -19.27 8.31
CA GLY A 134 2.86 -19.25 7.73
C GLY A 134 3.98 -19.37 8.76
N GLU A 135 3.74 -18.95 10.00
CA GLU A 135 4.71 -19.07 11.10
C GLU A 135 4.83 -20.50 11.66
N THR A 136 3.92 -21.41 11.28
CA THR A 136 3.98 -22.83 11.68
C THR A 136 4.75 -23.68 10.65
N PRO A 137 5.36 -24.81 11.05
CA PRO A 137 5.95 -25.74 10.09
C PRO A 137 4.94 -26.13 8.98
N ASN A 138 5.37 -26.06 7.71
CA ASN A 138 4.54 -26.28 6.52
C ASN A 138 3.37 -25.28 6.33
N GLY A 139 3.36 -24.15 7.04
CA GLY A 139 2.41 -23.06 6.81
C GLY A 139 0.94 -23.44 7.06
N GLY A 140 0.67 -24.39 7.98
CA GLY A 140 -0.68 -24.92 8.20
C GLY A 140 -1.29 -25.63 6.97
N GLY A 141 -0.45 -26.11 6.04
CA GLY A 141 -0.85 -26.73 4.77
C GLY A 141 -0.68 -25.81 3.55
N ALA A 142 -0.50 -24.51 3.76
CA ALA A 142 -0.27 -23.53 2.69
C ALA A 142 1.22 -23.38 2.32
N GLN A 143 2.14 -23.92 3.11
CA GLN A 143 3.59 -23.72 2.95
C GLN A 143 3.98 -22.24 3.10
N ASP A 144 5.20 -21.90 2.70
CA ASP A 144 5.77 -20.55 2.83
C ASP A 144 5.63 -19.71 1.54
N HIS A 145 4.47 -19.80 0.87
CA HIS A 145 4.20 -18.98 -0.31
C HIS A 145 3.50 -17.67 0.08
N CYS A 146 3.65 -16.65 -0.78
CA CYS A 146 3.04 -15.33 -0.60
C CYS A 146 1.79 -15.10 -1.47
N GLN A 147 1.56 -15.91 -2.51
CA GLN A 147 0.44 -15.74 -3.44
C GLN A 147 -0.22 -17.09 -3.72
N TYR A 148 -1.56 -17.10 -3.65
CA TYR A 148 -2.38 -18.30 -3.80
C TYR A 148 -3.55 -18.02 -4.73
N SER A 149 -4.01 -19.04 -5.45
CA SER A 149 -5.11 -18.88 -6.39
C SER A 149 -6.09 -20.04 -6.37
N GLY A 150 -7.36 -19.69 -6.61
CA GLY A 150 -8.42 -20.62 -6.95
C GLY A 150 -8.79 -21.63 -5.86
N SER A 151 -9.36 -22.76 -6.29
CA SER A 151 -10.06 -23.70 -5.41
C SER A 151 -9.19 -24.34 -4.33
N TYR A 152 -7.87 -24.51 -4.55
CA TYR A 152 -7.00 -25.13 -3.56
C TYR A 152 -6.96 -24.32 -2.26
N VAL A 153 -6.83 -23.00 -2.37
CA VAL A 153 -6.78 -22.13 -1.18
C VAL A 153 -8.15 -21.96 -0.53
N GLU A 154 -9.24 -22.09 -1.28
CA GLU A 154 -10.60 -22.14 -0.72
C GLU A 154 -10.86 -23.42 0.09
N GLU A 155 -10.31 -24.55 -0.34
CA GLU A 155 -10.39 -25.80 0.42
C GLU A 155 -9.59 -25.71 1.72
N LEU A 156 -8.42 -25.05 1.70
CA LEU A 156 -7.71 -24.70 2.95
C LEU A 156 -8.54 -23.78 3.85
N ALA A 157 -9.19 -22.75 3.27
CA ALA A 157 -10.06 -21.86 4.02
C ALA A 157 -11.18 -22.63 4.74
N LYS A 158 -11.81 -23.58 4.04
CA LYS A 158 -12.82 -24.47 4.61
C LYS A 158 -12.26 -25.32 5.76
N GLN A 159 -11.08 -25.93 5.57
CA GLN A 159 -10.42 -26.74 6.60
C GLN A 159 -10.03 -25.92 7.84
N TRP A 160 -9.68 -24.65 7.65
CA TRP A 160 -9.35 -23.72 8.72
C TRP A 160 -10.58 -23.10 9.40
N GLY A 161 -11.79 -23.42 8.93
CA GLY A 161 -13.05 -22.98 9.53
C GLY A 161 -13.48 -21.57 9.13
N LEU A 162 -13.03 -21.06 7.98
CA LEU A 162 -13.56 -19.82 7.41
C LEU A 162 -14.95 -20.07 6.81
N ASP A 163 -15.76 -19.01 6.75
CA ASP A 163 -17.10 -19.06 6.17
C ASP A 163 -17.02 -19.24 4.66
N ILE A 164 -17.47 -20.41 4.20
CA ILE A 164 -17.65 -20.73 2.78
C ILE A 164 -19.12 -20.54 2.43
N VAL A 165 -19.39 -19.72 1.42
CA VAL A 165 -20.73 -19.34 0.96
C VAL A 165 -20.95 -19.76 -0.49
N GLY A 166 -22.21 -19.90 -0.89
CA GLY A 166 -22.56 -20.06 -2.29
C GLY A 166 -22.41 -18.74 -3.06
N THR A 167 -22.20 -18.81 -4.37
CA THR A 167 -21.95 -17.64 -5.24
C THR A 167 -23.06 -16.60 -5.19
N GLN A 168 -24.30 -16.98 -4.84
CA GLN A 168 -25.43 -16.07 -4.65
C GLN A 168 -25.22 -15.05 -3.52
N TYR A 169 -24.30 -15.30 -2.58
CA TYR A 169 -23.97 -14.34 -1.53
C TYR A 169 -23.34 -13.06 -2.10
N PHE A 170 -22.51 -13.19 -3.13
CA PHE A 170 -21.81 -12.05 -3.72
C PHE A 170 -22.69 -11.22 -4.66
N PHE A 171 -23.83 -11.79 -5.08
CA PHE A 171 -24.76 -11.18 -6.01
C PHE A 171 -25.47 -9.97 -5.40
N THR A 172 -25.55 -8.89 -6.17
CA THR A 172 -26.51 -7.82 -5.93
C THR A 172 -27.19 -7.45 -7.23
N GLN A 173 -28.48 -7.09 -7.15
CA GLN A 173 -29.25 -6.71 -8.33
C GLN A 173 -28.60 -5.54 -9.09
N ARG A 174 -28.08 -4.56 -8.34
CA ARG A 174 -27.38 -3.39 -8.88
C ARG A 174 -26.17 -3.78 -9.73
N LYS A 175 -25.27 -4.62 -9.21
CA LYS A 175 -24.07 -5.06 -9.94
C LYS A 175 -24.40 -5.91 -11.15
N TRP A 176 -25.47 -6.70 -11.06
CA TRP A 176 -25.96 -7.48 -12.20
C TRP A 176 -26.51 -6.61 -13.33
N GLU A 177 -27.20 -5.52 -12.99
CA GLU A 177 -27.65 -4.54 -13.98
C GLU A 177 -26.51 -3.77 -14.63
N GLU A 178 -25.49 -3.38 -13.85
CA GLU A 178 -24.23 -2.80 -14.36
C GLU A 178 -23.55 -3.75 -15.35
N HIS A 179 -23.41 -5.04 -15.01
CA HIS A 179 -22.86 -6.09 -15.88
C HIS A 179 -23.59 -6.18 -17.23
N LYS A 180 -24.92 -6.37 -17.20
CA LYS A 180 -25.74 -6.48 -18.41
C LYS A 180 -25.67 -5.23 -19.28
N LYS A 181 -25.70 -4.05 -18.66
CA LYS A 181 -25.63 -2.78 -19.37
C LYS A 181 -24.27 -2.58 -20.02
N GLY A 182 -23.17 -2.88 -19.31
CA GLY A 182 -21.83 -2.84 -19.88
C GLY A 182 -21.66 -3.76 -21.09
N LEU A 183 -22.15 -5.01 -21.03
CA LEU A 183 -22.09 -5.93 -22.18
C LEU A 183 -22.90 -5.40 -23.38
N ALA A 184 -24.04 -4.76 -23.14
CA ALA A 184 -24.85 -4.17 -24.19
C ALA A 184 -24.17 -2.96 -24.84
N GLU A 185 -23.50 -2.09 -24.06
CA GLU A 185 -22.76 -0.94 -24.60
C GLU A 185 -21.55 -1.37 -25.43
N GLU A 186 -20.76 -2.34 -24.95
CA GLU A 186 -19.65 -2.90 -25.72
C GLU A 186 -20.11 -3.51 -27.04
N LYS A 187 -21.24 -4.24 -27.04
CA LYS A 187 -21.82 -4.79 -28.26
C LYS A 187 -22.18 -3.69 -29.26
N LYS A 188 -22.82 -2.60 -28.80
CA LYS A 188 -23.14 -1.45 -29.65
C LYS A 188 -21.89 -0.78 -30.21
N GLN A 189 -20.84 -0.63 -29.41
CA GLN A 189 -19.56 -0.06 -29.87
C GLN A 189 -18.93 -0.94 -30.95
N ARG A 190 -18.92 -2.27 -30.76
CA ARG A 190 -18.41 -3.22 -31.76
C ARG A 190 -19.20 -3.18 -33.06
N GLU A 191 -20.53 -3.20 -32.99
CA GLU A 191 -21.41 -3.11 -34.17
C GLU A 191 -21.20 -1.79 -34.94
N LYS A 192 -21.01 -0.67 -34.22
CA LYS A 192 -20.68 0.62 -34.83
C LYS A 192 -19.32 0.62 -35.52
N ALA A 193 -18.30 0.01 -34.91
CA ALA A 193 -16.96 -0.11 -35.49
C ALA A 193 -16.99 -0.95 -36.78
N GLU A 194 -17.68 -2.10 -36.75
CA GLU A 194 -17.88 -2.97 -37.91
C GLU A 194 -18.62 -2.26 -39.05
N ALA A 195 -19.70 -1.54 -38.73
CA ALA A 195 -20.46 -0.75 -39.70
C ALA A 195 -19.64 0.44 -40.28
N GLY A 196 -18.70 0.98 -39.51
CA GLY A 196 -17.78 2.04 -39.92
C GLY A 196 -16.61 1.57 -40.78
N GLY A 197 -16.54 0.28 -41.13
CA GLY A 197 -15.48 -0.26 -41.98
C GLY A 197 -14.13 -0.49 -41.27
N LEU A 198 -14.07 -0.33 -39.94
CA LEU A 198 -12.92 -0.74 -39.14
C LEU A 198 -12.94 -2.27 -39.05
N ARG A 199 -12.00 -2.93 -39.72
CA ARG A 199 -11.78 -4.37 -39.53
C ARG A 199 -10.96 -4.56 -38.26
N PHE A 200 -11.44 -5.40 -37.36
CA PHE A 200 -10.63 -5.93 -36.26
C PHE A 200 -9.54 -6.81 -36.87
N ASP A 201 -8.34 -6.26 -37.06
CA ASP A 201 -7.14 -7.08 -37.28
C ASP A 201 -6.77 -7.69 -35.92
N GLU A 202 -6.68 -9.02 -35.84
CA GLU A 202 -6.30 -9.72 -34.62
C GLU A 202 -4.85 -9.42 -34.20
N ASN A 203 -4.04 -8.77 -35.06
CA ASN A 203 -2.61 -8.51 -34.85
C ASN A 203 -2.16 -7.03 -34.88
N GLU A 204 -3.04 -6.05 -35.08
CA GLU A 204 -2.68 -4.62 -34.95
C GLU A 204 -3.28 -4.01 -33.68
N ASN A 205 -2.46 -3.22 -32.97
CA ASN A 205 -2.77 -2.54 -31.71
C ASN A 205 -4.22 -2.04 -31.69
N VAL A 206 -5.05 -2.78 -30.95
CA VAL A 206 -6.46 -2.50 -30.71
C VAL A 206 -6.63 -1.03 -30.36
N GLY A 207 -7.31 -0.30 -31.24
CA GLY A 207 -7.73 1.07 -30.98
C GLY A 207 -8.39 1.11 -29.60
N VAL A 208 -7.80 1.90 -28.72
CA VAL A 208 -8.24 2.07 -27.33
C VAL A 208 -9.72 2.44 -27.36
N SER A 209 -10.57 1.52 -26.88
CA SER A 209 -12.02 1.76 -26.90
C SER A 209 -12.33 2.88 -25.91
N GLU A 210 -12.69 4.06 -26.43
CA GLU A 210 -13.10 5.19 -25.59
C GLU A 210 -14.25 4.77 -24.65
N MET A 211 -14.25 5.36 -23.45
CA MET A 211 -15.35 5.24 -22.51
C MET A 211 -16.68 5.62 -23.19
N SER A 212 -17.66 4.74 -23.04
CA SER A 212 -19.03 4.98 -23.43
C SER A 212 -19.64 6.17 -22.67
N ASP A 213 -20.67 6.80 -23.25
CA ASP A 213 -21.43 7.86 -22.56
C ASP A 213 -22.05 7.35 -21.26
N TRP A 214 -22.34 6.05 -21.20
CA TRP A 214 -22.81 5.40 -19.99
C TRP A 214 -21.75 5.42 -18.88
N GLU A 215 -20.52 4.99 -19.17
CA GLU A 215 -19.38 5.01 -18.22
C GLU A 215 -19.01 6.43 -17.76
N LYS A 216 -19.19 7.43 -18.63
CA LYS A 216 -18.97 8.85 -18.27
C LYS A 216 -20.00 9.38 -17.29
N THR A 217 -21.24 8.88 -17.36
CA THR A 217 -22.39 9.40 -16.60
C THR A 217 -22.83 8.52 -15.43
N HIS A 218 -22.28 7.31 -15.30
CA HIS A 218 -22.62 6.38 -14.23
C HIS A 218 -21.36 5.98 -13.48
N TYR A 219 -21.44 5.97 -12.15
CA TYR A 219 -20.34 5.46 -11.35
C TYR A 219 -20.25 3.94 -11.52
N ILE A 220 -19.21 3.50 -12.22
CA ILE A 220 -18.78 2.11 -12.26
C ILE A 220 -17.59 1.98 -11.33
N PRO A 221 -17.62 1.08 -10.33
CA PRO A 221 -16.45 0.86 -9.49
C PRO A 221 -15.29 0.38 -10.36
N LEU A 222 -14.28 1.23 -10.47
CA LEU A 222 -12.93 0.84 -10.89
C LEU A 222 -12.15 0.25 -9.72
N GLY A 223 -12.65 0.49 -8.51
CA GLY A 223 -11.88 0.48 -7.31
C GLY A 223 -12.05 -0.76 -6.44
N THR A 224 -11.08 -0.87 -5.57
CA THR A 224 -10.89 -1.85 -4.51
C THR A 224 -11.32 -1.19 -3.20
N CYS A 225 -11.52 -1.96 -2.14
CA CYS A 225 -11.64 -1.44 -0.79
C CYS A 225 -10.40 -1.86 0.03
N GLY A 226 -10.06 -1.10 1.06
CA GLY A 226 -8.86 -1.41 1.84
C GLY A 226 -8.70 -0.56 3.09
N ALA A 227 -7.73 -0.94 3.91
CA ALA A 227 -7.37 -0.30 5.16
C ALA A 227 -5.85 -0.27 5.35
N VAL A 228 -5.36 0.80 5.95
CA VAL A 228 -4.00 0.88 6.49
C VAL A 228 -4.11 1.24 7.97
N VAL A 229 -3.47 0.44 8.81
CA VAL A 229 -3.54 0.55 10.26
C VAL A 229 -2.14 0.59 10.85
N LEU A 230 -1.94 1.48 11.80
CA LEU A 230 -0.76 1.58 12.66
C LEU A 230 -1.21 1.27 14.09
N ASP A 231 -0.63 0.24 14.69
CA ASP A 231 -0.94 -0.14 16.07
C ASP A 231 0.00 0.53 17.10
N SER A 232 -0.30 0.30 18.38
CA SER A 232 0.48 0.84 19.50
C SER A 232 1.90 0.27 19.60
N PHE A 233 2.20 -0.82 18.88
CA PHE A 233 3.54 -1.41 18.79
C PHE A 233 4.38 -0.76 17.68
N GLY A 234 3.79 0.14 16.90
CA GLY A 234 4.41 0.80 15.77
C GLY A 234 4.37 -0.04 14.49
N THR A 235 3.68 -1.18 14.47
CA THR A 235 3.54 -2.03 13.29
C THR A 235 2.49 -1.43 12.37
N ILE A 236 2.78 -1.37 11.08
CA ILE A 236 1.80 -0.99 10.06
C ILE A 236 1.31 -2.26 9.38
N CYS A 237 -0.01 -2.38 9.21
CA CYS A 237 -0.63 -3.38 8.36
C CYS A 237 -1.44 -2.69 7.26
N THR A 238 -1.31 -3.16 6.03
CA THR A 238 -2.20 -2.83 4.91
C THR A 238 -3.00 -4.06 4.52
N ALA A 239 -4.27 -3.85 4.16
CA ALA A 239 -5.21 -4.88 3.74
C ALA A 239 -6.04 -4.32 2.57
N THR A 240 -6.14 -5.08 1.47
CA THR A 240 -6.86 -4.64 0.26
C THR A 240 -7.68 -5.79 -0.29
N SER A 241 -8.89 -5.52 -0.80
CA SER A 241 -9.81 -6.53 -1.31
C SER A 241 -10.65 -5.99 -2.48
N THR A 242 -11.00 -6.83 -3.45
CA THR A 242 -11.80 -6.43 -4.62
C THR A 242 -12.52 -7.57 -5.32
N GLY A 243 -13.61 -7.24 -6.03
CA GLY A 243 -14.22 -8.08 -7.08
C GLY A 243 -13.59 -7.91 -8.48
N GLY A 244 -12.63 -6.99 -8.64
CA GLY A 244 -11.99 -6.67 -9.92
C GLY A 244 -12.78 -5.60 -10.70
N LEU A 245 -12.82 -5.73 -12.03
CA LEU A 245 -13.53 -4.81 -12.92
C LEU A 245 -14.82 -5.43 -13.45
N THR A 246 -15.88 -4.63 -13.58
CA THR A 246 -17.11 -5.05 -14.26
C THR A 246 -16.77 -5.52 -15.67
N ASN A 247 -17.28 -6.70 -16.04
CA ASN A 247 -17.01 -7.35 -17.33
C ASN A 247 -15.52 -7.64 -17.58
N LYS A 248 -14.73 -7.84 -16.52
CA LYS A 248 -13.39 -8.43 -16.68
C LYS A 248 -13.50 -9.79 -17.37
N ILE A 249 -12.51 -10.10 -18.19
CA ILE A 249 -12.36 -11.46 -18.75
C ILE A 249 -12.14 -12.40 -17.55
N PRO A 250 -12.83 -13.56 -17.47
CA PRO A 250 -12.60 -14.54 -16.43
C PRO A 250 -11.12 -14.89 -16.30
N GLY A 251 -10.62 -14.91 -15.06
CA GLY A 251 -9.20 -15.11 -14.77
C GLY A 251 -8.32 -13.86 -14.85
N ARG A 252 -8.86 -12.68 -15.18
CA ARG A 252 -8.12 -11.42 -15.05
C ARG A 252 -7.84 -11.15 -13.58
N VAL A 253 -6.57 -10.91 -13.27
CA VAL A 253 -6.07 -10.53 -11.94
C VAL A 253 -5.56 -9.08 -12.00
N GLY A 254 -5.98 -8.27 -11.02
CA GLY A 254 -5.60 -6.86 -10.94
C GLY A 254 -4.37 -6.59 -10.06
N ASP A 255 -4.30 -5.35 -9.58
CA ASP A 255 -3.27 -4.87 -8.68
C ASP A 255 -3.44 -5.36 -7.24
N THR A 256 -4.67 -5.62 -6.80
CA THR A 256 -4.98 -5.96 -5.40
C THR A 256 -4.15 -7.11 -4.84
N PRO A 257 -4.05 -8.29 -5.48
CA PRO A 257 -3.28 -9.41 -4.95
C PRO A 257 -1.80 -9.38 -5.38
N SER A 258 -1.42 -8.39 -6.19
CA SER A 258 -0.08 -8.24 -6.77
C SER A 258 0.79 -7.40 -5.85
N MET A 259 1.80 -8.04 -5.25
CA MET A 259 2.63 -7.41 -4.22
C MET A 259 3.42 -6.23 -4.80
N GLY A 260 3.35 -5.08 -4.13
CA GLY A 260 4.02 -3.86 -4.57
C GLY A 260 3.27 -3.07 -5.63
N THR A 261 2.14 -3.55 -6.13
CA THR A 261 1.28 -2.79 -7.04
C THR A 261 0.13 -2.19 -6.26
N GLY A 262 -0.75 -3.05 -5.71
CA GLY A 262 -2.01 -2.66 -5.05
C GLY A 262 -1.85 -2.25 -3.59
N TYR A 263 -0.77 -2.71 -2.97
CA TYR A 263 -0.51 -2.59 -1.56
C TYR A 263 0.98 -2.73 -1.30
N TRP A 264 1.44 -2.14 -0.20
CA TRP A 264 2.80 -2.32 0.29
C TRP A 264 2.90 -1.91 1.76
N ALA A 265 3.68 -2.64 2.55
CA ALA A 265 4.11 -2.20 3.88
C ALA A 265 5.59 -2.56 4.09
N GLU A 266 6.38 -1.62 4.60
CA GLU A 266 7.78 -1.87 4.95
C GLU A 266 8.22 -0.96 6.10
N GLU A 267 9.31 -1.36 6.77
CA GLU A 267 10.06 -0.49 7.68
C GLU A 267 11.54 -0.48 7.34
N TRP A 268 12.22 0.59 7.75
CA TRP A 268 13.66 0.76 7.67
C TRP A 268 14.17 1.68 8.78
N PHE A 269 15.49 1.71 8.96
CA PHE A 269 16.15 2.57 9.93
C PHE A 269 17.13 3.48 9.21
N GLU A 270 17.06 4.78 9.48
CA GLU A 270 18.00 5.77 8.99
C GLU A 270 19.13 5.92 10.02
N GLU A 271 20.35 5.57 9.59
CA GLU A 271 21.54 5.78 10.39
C GLU A 271 21.84 7.27 10.54
N PRO A 272 22.27 7.74 11.72
CA PRO A 272 22.71 9.11 11.91
C PRO A 272 23.82 9.43 10.91
N LYS A 273 23.67 10.52 10.13
CA LYS A 273 24.72 10.98 9.22
C LYS A 273 25.97 11.34 10.03
N THR A 274 26.96 10.46 10.07
CA THR A 274 28.28 10.80 10.63
C THR A 274 28.86 11.89 9.74
N GLN A 275 28.90 13.13 10.23
CA GLN A 275 29.72 14.16 9.60
C GLN A 275 31.16 13.66 9.64
N MET A 276 31.69 13.24 8.49
CA MET A 276 33.13 13.11 8.32
C MET A 276 33.71 14.52 8.47
N LEU A 277 34.16 14.84 9.68
CA LEU A 277 35.02 15.98 9.92
C LEU A 277 36.29 15.71 9.11
N TYR A 278 36.40 16.32 7.94
CA TYR A 278 37.65 16.38 7.20
C TYR A 278 38.66 17.10 8.10
N GLN A 279 39.50 16.35 8.80
CA GLN A 279 40.73 16.90 9.34
C GLN A 279 41.65 17.13 8.14
N PRO A 280 42.00 18.39 7.79
CA PRO A 280 43.02 18.60 6.78
C PRO A 280 44.28 17.90 7.23
N PHE A 281 44.80 16.98 6.40
CA PHE A 281 46.16 16.49 6.57
C PHE A 281 47.08 17.72 6.65
N PRO A 282 47.97 17.82 7.67
CA PRO A 282 48.99 18.85 7.64
C PRO A 282 49.76 18.68 6.34
N PRO A 283 50.05 19.76 5.59
CA PRO A 283 50.76 19.66 4.32
C PRO A 283 52.06 18.89 4.55
N ALA A 284 52.36 17.94 3.66
CA ALA A 284 53.62 17.22 3.69
C ALA A 284 54.75 18.26 3.69
N SER A 285 55.48 18.35 4.80
CA SER A 285 56.59 19.29 4.93
C SER A 285 57.66 18.92 3.92
N SER A 286 58.11 19.90 3.15
CA SER A 286 59.19 19.70 2.19
C SER A 286 60.46 19.22 2.91
N PRO A 287 61.34 18.43 2.26
CA PRO A 287 62.60 18.01 2.86
C PRO A 287 63.47 19.19 3.36
N LEU A 288 63.32 20.36 2.73
CA LEU A 288 63.99 21.61 3.12
C LEU A 288 63.45 22.18 4.44
N ASP A 289 62.14 22.09 4.70
CA ASP A 289 61.54 22.49 5.99
C ASP A 289 62.00 21.61 7.15
N LYS A 290 62.22 20.32 6.89
CA LYS A 290 62.75 19.37 7.88
C LYS A 290 64.21 19.67 8.23
N LEU A 291 65.01 20.08 7.25
CA LEU A 291 66.41 20.48 7.43
C LEU A 291 66.55 21.78 8.23
N SER A 292 65.70 22.77 7.98
CA SER A 292 65.68 24.03 8.74
C SER A 292 65.31 23.87 10.21
N ARG A 293 64.62 22.79 10.58
CA ARG A 293 64.20 22.49 11.96
C ARG A 293 65.19 21.59 12.71
N GLY A 294 66.32 21.24 12.10
CA GLY A 294 67.39 20.46 12.74
C GLY A 294 67.04 18.99 12.97
N ASP A 295 66.01 18.46 12.32
CA ASP A 295 65.53 17.09 12.54
C ASP A 295 66.28 16.08 11.65
N LEU A 296 67.59 15.99 11.87
CA LEU A 296 68.49 15.10 11.13
C LEU A 296 68.23 13.61 11.43
N ARG A 297 67.47 13.29 12.48
CA ARG A 297 67.17 11.89 12.86
C ARG A 297 66.09 11.27 11.97
N SER A 298 65.09 12.04 11.54
CA SER A 298 64.06 11.56 10.61
C SER A 298 64.59 11.30 9.21
N LEU A 299 65.69 11.95 8.79
CA LEU A 299 66.30 11.76 7.47
C LEU A 299 67.12 10.47 7.36
N VAL A 300 67.63 9.95 8.48
CA VAL A 300 68.44 8.72 8.51
C VAL A 300 67.57 7.47 8.72
N GLY A 301 66.37 7.64 9.30
CA GLY A 301 65.42 6.54 9.54
C GLY A 301 64.76 5.98 8.29
N ASP A 302 64.64 6.77 7.21
CA ASP A 302 63.97 6.35 5.97
C ASP A 302 64.84 5.48 5.05
N CYS A 303 66.13 5.28 5.39
CA CYS A 303 67.10 4.54 4.58
C CYS A 303 67.59 3.21 5.21
N LEU A 304 66.95 2.73 6.28
CA LEU A 304 67.31 1.44 6.91
C LEU A 304 66.14 0.46 6.94
N PRO A 305 66.35 -0.83 6.61
CA PRO A 305 65.30 -1.84 6.65
C PRO A 305 64.77 -2.02 8.08
N SER A 306 63.45 -1.99 8.22
CA SER A 306 62.74 -2.14 9.49
C SER A 306 62.98 -3.51 10.11
N SER A 307 63.92 -3.58 11.04
CA SER A 307 63.95 -4.63 12.05
C SER A 307 64.79 -4.19 13.25
N THR A 308 64.17 -4.24 14.43
CA THR A 308 64.75 -4.10 15.78
C THR A 308 65.20 -2.70 16.21
N LEU A 309 64.28 -1.89 16.74
CA LEU A 309 64.57 -0.98 17.86
C LEU A 309 63.27 -0.69 18.63
N SER A 310 63.13 -1.28 19.82
CA SER A 310 62.13 -0.91 20.83
C SER A 310 62.62 0.35 21.55
N LEU A 311 61.89 1.46 21.43
CA LEU A 311 62.11 2.67 22.23
C LEU A 311 60.78 3.28 22.70
N SER A 312 60.49 3.05 23.98
CA SER A 312 59.86 3.97 24.96
C SER A 312 59.08 5.17 24.38
N GLN A 313 57.76 5.05 24.27
CA GLN A 313 56.85 6.20 24.15
C GLN A 313 56.70 6.89 25.51
N SER A 314 56.88 8.20 25.53
CA SER A 314 56.58 9.08 26.66
C SER A 314 55.05 9.19 26.84
N PRO A 315 54.53 9.36 28.07
CA PRO A 315 53.09 9.42 28.30
C PRO A 315 52.51 10.73 27.75
N HIS A 316 51.63 10.62 26.75
CA HIS A 316 50.72 11.71 26.39
C HIS A 316 49.67 11.90 27.50
N PRO A 317 49.30 13.15 27.82
CA PRO A 317 48.31 13.41 28.86
C PRO A 317 46.96 12.82 28.45
N SER A 318 46.39 12.01 29.35
CA SER A 318 45.04 11.48 29.23
C SER A 318 44.04 12.63 29.21
N LEU A 319 43.46 12.91 28.04
CA LEU A 319 42.21 13.64 27.95
C LEU A 319 41.13 12.77 28.57
N THR A 320 40.66 13.18 29.74
CA THR A 320 39.48 12.66 30.42
C THR A 320 38.23 13.00 29.61
N SER A 321 37.94 12.25 28.54
CA SER A 321 36.64 12.33 27.87
C SER A 321 35.60 11.53 28.67
N SER A 322 35.11 12.13 29.75
CA SER A 322 33.89 11.66 30.45
C SER A 322 32.62 12.28 29.86
N GLN A 323 32.57 12.45 28.53
CA GLN A 323 31.30 12.71 27.85
C GLN A 323 30.73 11.36 27.43
N TYR A 324 29.63 10.99 28.07
CA TYR A 324 28.80 9.86 27.69
C TYR A 324 28.63 9.83 26.17
N ASP A 325 29.24 8.83 25.55
CA ASP A 325 29.18 8.53 24.13
C ASP A 325 27.77 7.95 23.85
N VAL A 326 26.73 8.79 23.94
CA VAL A 326 25.38 8.41 23.55
C VAL A 326 25.41 8.29 22.04
N LYS A 327 25.67 7.08 21.55
CA LYS A 327 25.55 6.76 20.13
C LYS A 327 24.16 7.21 19.67
N PRO A 328 24.06 8.11 18.67
CA PRO A 328 22.77 8.53 18.19
C PRO A 328 22.00 7.30 17.71
N THR A 329 20.76 7.17 18.19
CA THR A 329 19.92 6.00 17.88
C THR A 329 19.38 6.16 16.45
N PRO A 330 19.39 5.11 15.62
CA PRO A 330 18.81 5.15 14.29
C PRO A 330 17.34 5.62 14.32
N VAL A 331 16.96 6.48 13.40
CA VAL A 331 15.57 6.93 13.28
C VAL A 331 14.79 5.85 12.54
N ARG A 332 13.75 5.30 13.18
CA ARG A 332 12.85 4.34 12.54
C ARG A 332 11.97 5.05 11.53
N HIS A 333 11.78 4.42 10.38
CA HIS A 333 10.80 4.79 9.37
C HIS A 333 9.93 3.58 9.04
N ALA A 334 8.64 3.78 8.83
CA ALA A 334 7.77 2.74 8.30
C ALA A 334 6.68 3.35 7.43
N VAL A 335 6.25 2.63 6.40
CA VAL A 335 5.14 3.05 5.53
C VAL A 335 4.22 1.87 5.28
N GLY A 336 2.93 2.17 5.14
CA GLY A 336 1.93 1.23 4.62
C GLY A 336 0.97 1.94 3.69
N MET A 337 0.53 1.25 2.63
CA MET A 337 -0.33 1.81 1.59
C MET A 337 -1.31 0.77 1.05
N SER A 338 -2.50 1.24 0.69
CA SER A 338 -3.54 0.51 -0.04
C SER A 338 -4.04 1.37 -1.19
N SER A 339 -4.14 0.81 -2.39
CA SER A 339 -4.53 1.53 -3.60
C SER A 339 -5.85 1.11 -4.18
N SER A 340 -6.43 2.01 -4.98
CA SER A 340 -7.64 1.76 -5.77
C SER A 340 -7.58 2.52 -7.10
N GLY A 341 -8.02 1.89 -8.18
CA GLY A 341 -8.14 2.52 -9.50
C GLY A 341 -8.04 1.51 -10.63
N ASN A 342 -7.59 1.94 -11.81
CA ASN A 342 -7.33 1.02 -12.91
C ASN A 342 -6.16 0.09 -12.58
N GLY A 343 -6.49 -1.14 -12.16
CA GLY A 343 -5.48 -2.09 -11.69
C GLY A 343 -4.37 -2.40 -12.70
N ASP A 344 -4.64 -2.34 -14.01
CA ASP A 344 -3.62 -2.63 -15.03
C ASP A 344 -2.56 -1.52 -15.10
N THR A 345 -2.92 -0.25 -14.87
CA THR A 345 -1.93 0.81 -14.68
C THR A 345 -1.14 0.62 -13.39
N PHE A 346 -1.80 0.31 -12.27
CA PHE A 346 -1.12 0.09 -10.98
C PHE A 346 -0.10 -1.05 -11.07
N VAL A 347 -0.44 -2.14 -11.78
CA VAL A 347 0.47 -3.25 -12.08
C VAL A 347 1.66 -2.79 -12.92
N ARG A 348 1.42 -2.14 -14.06
CA ARG A 348 2.50 -1.68 -14.96
C ARG A 348 3.47 -0.72 -14.29
N MET A 349 2.98 0.10 -13.35
CA MET A 349 3.78 1.12 -12.66
C MET A 349 4.38 0.62 -11.33
N ALA A 350 4.05 -0.60 -10.88
CA ALA A 350 4.38 -1.09 -9.55
C ALA A 350 4.09 -0.04 -8.46
N ALA A 351 2.90 0.57 -8.54
CA ALA A 351 2.68 1.91 -7.99
C ALA A 351 2.96 2.03 -6.48
N ALA A 352 2.40 1.13 -5.65
CA ALA A 352 2.59 1.18 -4.20
C ALA A 352 4.07 1.04 -3.80
N ARG A 353 4.80 0.07 -4.36
CA ARG A 353 6.22 -0.13 -4.07
C ARG A 353 7.06 1.05 -4.54
N THR A 354 6.75 1.60 -5.72
CA THR A 354 7.45 2.75 -6.30
C THR A 354 7.27 4.01 -5.44
N VAL A 355 6.07 4.24 -4.89
CA VAL A 355 5.82 5.32 -3.92
C VAL A 355 6.68 5.13 -2.66
N ALA A 356 6.68 3.93 -2.08
CA ALA A 356 7.50 3.63 -0.90
C ALA A 356 9.00 3.80 -1.18
N ALA A 357 9.45 3.36 -2.35
CA ALA A 357 10.84 3.48 -2.78
C ALA A 357 11.24 4.96 -2.93
N LYS A 358 10.35 5.79 -3.50
CA LYS A 358 10.58 7.22 -3.62
C LYS A 358 10.68 7.89 -2.24
N SER A 359 9.76 7.58 -1.33
CA SER A 359 9.81 8.10 0.04
C SER A 359 11.13 7.72 0.72
N ARG A 360 11.49 6.44 0.68
CA ARG A 360 12.70 5.89 1.32
C ARG A 360 14.01 6.39 0.71
N PHE A 361 14.16 6.33 -0.61
CA PHE A 361 15.46 6.50 -1.27
C PHE A 361 15.67 7.90 -1.85
N ALA A 362 14.62 8.69 -2.06
CA ALA A 362 14.73 10.07 -2.53
C ALA A 362 14.54 11.11 -1.40
N SER A 363 14.57 10.68 -0.13
CA SER A 363 14.40 11.56 1.05
C SER A 363 13.17 12.48 0.94
N THR A 364 12.07 11.94 0.44
CA THR A 364 10.81 12.65 0.19
C THR A 364 9.76 12.14 1.18
N SER A 365 8.85 12.98 1.66
CA SER A 365 7.75 12.49 2.51
C SER A 365 6.87 11.50 1.73
N LEU A 366 6.21 10.59 2.44
CA LEU A 366 5.24 9.69 1.80
C LEU A 366 4.10 10.49 1.13
N SER A 367 3.65 11.59 1.73
CA SER A 367 2.63 12.49 1.17
C SER A 367 3.03 13.07 -0.19
N ASP A 368 4.27 13.54 -0.32
CA ASP A 368 4.77 14.09 -1.58
C ASP A 368 4.98 12.98 -2.63
N ALA A 369 5.43 11.80 -2.20
CA ALA A 369 5.57 10.65 -3.09
C ALA A 369 4.20 10.14 -3.61
N LEU A 370 3.17 10.16 -2.77
CA LEU A 370 1.79 9.84 -3.14
C LEU A 370 1.21 10.84 -4.13
N THR A 371 1.36 12.14 -3.85
CA THR A 371 0.95 13.22 -4.75
C THR A 371 1.64 13.09 -6.11
N TRP A 372 2.93 12.78 -6.12
CA TRP A 372 3.68 12.56 -7.35
C TRP A 372 3.16 11.38 -8.18
N MET A 373 2.78 10.26 -7.55
CA MET A 373 2.28 9.08 -8.27
C MET A 373 0.81 9.23 -8.68
N THR A 374 -0.04 9.57 -7.72
CA THR A 374 -1.50 9.47 -7.85
C THR A 374 -2.23 10.80 -7.76
N GLY A 375 -1.57 11.90 -7.44
CA GLY A 375 -2.19 13.22 -7.44
C GLY A 375 -2.52 13.73 -8.86
N PRO A 376 -3.26 14.85 -8.99
CA PRO A 376 -3.57 15.45 -10.27
C PRO A 376 -2.28 15.78 -11.05
N GLY A 377 -2.18 15.29 -12.29
CA GLY A 377 -0.97 15.40 -13.09
C GLY A 377 0.17 14.48 -12.64
N GLY A 378 -0.10 13.49 -11.78
CA GLY A 378 0.87 12.50 -11.30
C GLY A 378 1.24 11.43 -12.32
N GLU A 379 2.17 10.54 -11.96
CA GLU A 379 2.72 9.53 -12.86
C GLU A 379 1.70 8.54 -13.40
N LEU A 380 0.68 8.14 -12.63
CA LEU A 380 -0.38 7.27 -13.16
C LEU A 380 -1.10 7.95 -14.34
N GLN A 381 -1.44 9.23 -14.18
CA GLN A 381 -2.07 10.02 -15.23
C GLN A 381 -1.13 10.19 -16.43
N LYS A 382 0.15 10.52 -16.20
CA LYS A 382 1.14 10.65 -17.28
C LYS A 382 1.34 9.35 -18.05
N SER A 383 1.30 8.19 -17.38
CA SER A 383 1.47 6.88 -18.00
C SER A 383 0.39 6.56 -19.04
N ALA A 384 -0.80 7.15 -18.91
CA ALA A 384 -1.87 7.00 -19.89
C ALA A 384 -1.61 7.82 -21.17
N GLY A 385 -0.78 8.87 -21.12
CA GLY A 385 -0.51 9.75 -22.26
C GLY A 385 -1.81 10.31 -22.86
N ASP A 386 -1.93 10.24 -24.18
CA ASP A 386 -3.11 10.73 -24.92
C ASP A 386 -4.40 9.95 -24.62
N ARG A 387 -4.31 8.81 -23.91
CA ARG A 387 -5.47 8.01 -23.50
C ARG A 387 -6.12 8.54 -22.21
N TRP A 388 -5.43 9.41 -21.46
CA TRP A 388 -5.97 9.99 -20.24
C TRP A 388 -7.29 10.73 -20.50
N GLY A 389 -8.32 10.44 -19.71
CA GLY A 389 -9.65 11.06 -19.83
C GLY A 389 -10.52 10.48 -20.96
N HIS A 390 -9.94 9.68 -21.86
CA HIS A 390 -10.66 8.92 -22.89
C HIS A 390 -11.00 7.51 -22.42
N VAL A 391 -10.12 6.93 -21.59
CA VAL A 391 -10.32 5.64 -20.92
C VAL A 391 -10.03 5.75 -19.43
N HIS A 392 -10.34 4.69 -18.69
CA HIS A 392 -10.03 4.58 -17.27
C HIS A 392 -8.53 4.42 -16.96
N GLU A 393 -7.67 4.33 -17.97
CA GLU A 393 -6.23 4.18 -17.78
C GLU A 393 -5.62 5.35 -17.00
N GLY A 394 -4.78 5.04 -16.01
CA GLY A 394 -4.15 6.05 -15.17
C GLY A 394 -5.00 6.55 -14.01
N VAL A 395 -6.28 6.22 -13.95
CA VAL A 395 -7.21 6.71 -12.93
C VAL A 395 -6.99 5.95 -11.62
N GLY A 396 -6.83 6.66 -10.49
CA GLY A 396 -6.78 6.03 -9.18
C GLY A 396 -6.38 6.92 -8.02
N GLY A 397 -6.13 6.29 -6.88
CA GLY A 397 -5.71 6.91 -5.63
C GLY A 397 -5.07 5.90 -4.68
N ILE A 398 -4.35 6.42 -3.69
CA ILE A 398 -3.70 5.63 -2.64
C ILE A 398 -3.97 6.29 -1.28
N ILE A 399 -4.32 5.48 -0.29
CA ILE A 399 -4.24 5.85 1.14
C ILE A 399 -2.99 5.23 1.76
N GLY A 400 -2.48 5.84 2.83
CA GLY A 400 -1.34 5.30 3.55
C GLY A 400 -1.13 5.90 4.92
N ILE A 401 -0.15 5.35 5.61
CA ILE A 401 0.38 5.85 6.88
C ILE A 401 1.90 5.87 6.77
N GLU A 402 2.51 6.99 7.17
CA GLU A 402 3.95 7.16 7.34
C GLU A 402 4.28 7.24 8.82
N VAL A 403 5.32 6.52 9.25
CA VAL A 403 5.89 6.63 10.58
C VAL A 403 7.31 7.13 10.46
N VAL A 404 7.64 8.21 11.17
CA VAL A 404 9.00 8.72 11.36
C VAL A 404 9.26 8.88 12.85
N GLY A 405 10.21 8.10 13.38
CA GLY A 405 10.43 8.00 14.82
C GLY A 405 9.20 7.43 15.54
N ASP A 406 8.54 8.29 16.32
CA ASP A 406 7.33 7.99 17.09
C ASP A 406 6.05 8.60 16.48
N LYS A 407 6.18 9.37 15.39
CA LYS A 407 5.07 10.09 14.76
C LYS A 407 4.49 9.27 13.61
N GLY A 408 3.20 8.91 13.73
CA GLY A 408 2.39 8.33 12.66
C GLY A 408 1.49 9.37 11.98
N THR A 409 1.63 9.53 10.66
CA THR A 409 0.89 10.50 9.84
C THR A 409 0.05 9.77 8.81
N VAL A 410 -1.25 10.06 8.76
CA VAL A 410 -2.15 9.56 7.70
C VAL A 410 -1.95 10.39 6.43
N VAL A 411 -1.88 9.73 5.28
CA VAL A 411 -1.67 10.36 3.98
C VAL A 411 -2.60 9.77 2.93
N CYS A 412 -3.06 10.58 1.98
CA CYS A 412 -3.83 10.11 0.84
C CYS A 412 -3.84 11.13 -0.30
N ASP A 413 -3.82 10.66 -1.55
CA ASP A 413 -4.12 11.50 -2.73
C ASP A 413 -4.67 10.66 -3.89
N TYR A 414 -5.26 11.33 -4.89
CA TYR A 414 -5.91 10.72 -6.05
C TYR A 414 -6.07 11.71 -7.22
N ASN A 415 -6.12 11.20 -8.45
CA ASN A 415 -6.15 12.02 -9.67
C ASN A 415 -7.53 12.08 -10.33
N CYS A 416 -8.52 11.50 -9.66
CA CYS A 416 -9.88 11.34 -10.16
C CYS A 416 -10.89 12.22 -9.40
N GLY A 417 -12.17 12.12 -9.77
CA GLY A 417 -13.21 13.00 -9.21
C GLY A 417 -13.42 12.84 -7.70
N GLY A 418 -13.16 11.63 -7.17
CA GLY A 418 -13.27 11.37 -5.74
C GLY A 418 -12.69 10.01 -5.33
N MET A 419 -12.60 9.82 -4.02
CA MET A 419 -12.18 8.59 -3.36
C MET A 419 -12.92 8.46 -2.03
N PHE A 420 -13.73 7.42 -1.89
CA PHE A 420 -14.42 7.08 -0.64
C PHE A 420 -13.37 6.76 0.44
N ARG A 421 -13.22 7.58 1.48
CA ARG A 421 -12.22 7.35 2.55
C ARG A 421 -12.63 7.94 3.89
N ALA A 422 -12.17 7.31 4.96
CA ALA A 422 -12.35 7.78 6.34
C ALA A 422 -11.13 7.40 7.21
N TRP A 423 -10.78 8.23 8.18
CA TRP A 423 -9.60 8.02 9.03
C TRP A 423 -9.73 8.70 10.40
N THR A 424 -8.83 8.32 11.31
CA THR A 424 -8.65 9.01 12.59
C THR A 424 -7.50 10.03 12.50
N GLU A 425 -7.78 11.27 12.88
CA GLU A 425 -6.79 12.36 12.98
C GLU A 425 -5.85 12.18 14.18
N GLU A 426 -4.87 13.07 14.29
CA GLU A 426 -3.86 12.98 15.36
C GLU A 426 -4.44 13.08 16.78
N ASP A 427 -5.51 13.88 16.93
CA ASP A 427 -6.25 14.13 18.17
C ASP A 427 -7.35 13.09 18.44
N GLY A 428 -7.53 12.12 17.54
CA GLY A 428 -8.57 11.09 17.62
C GLY A 428 -9.90 11.50 16.98
N GLU A 429 -10.02 12.68 16.37
CA GLU A 429 -11.20 13.05 15.59
C GLU A 429 -11.35 12.10 14.38
N GLU A 430 -12.57 11.63 14.14
CA GLU A 430 -12.90 10.83 12.96
C GLU A 430 -13.26 11.74 11.78
N LYS A 431 -12.62 11.54 10.63
CA LYS A 431 -12.91 12.24 9.39
C LYS A 431 -13.42 11.26 8.34
N CYS A 432 -14.35 11.73 7.52
CA CYS A 432 -14.82 11.03 6.34
C CYS A 432 -14.91 12.03 5.18
N LEU A 433 -14.26 11.72 4.06
CA LEU A 433 -14.32 12.55 2.86
C LEU A 433 -14.46 11.66 1.63
N ILE A 434 -15.31 12.08 0.70
CA ILE A 434 -15.42 11.44 -0.61
C ILE A 434 -14.74 12.31 -1.67
N PHE A 435 -14.95 13.62 -1.58
CA PHE A 435 -14.28 14.62 -2.41
C PHE A 435 -13.07 15.22 -1.69
N ARG A 436 -12.46 16.25 -2.27
CA ARG A 436 -11.35 16.98 -1.65
C ARG A 436 -11.80 17.88 -0.49
N LYS A 437 -13.08 18.22 -0.45
CA LYS A 437 -13.72 19.00 0.62
C LYS A 437 -14.95 18.26 1.12
N GLU A 438 -15.47 18.72 2.25
CA GLU A 438 -16.62 18.13 2.92
C GLU A 438 -17.93 18.42 2.16
N GLY A 439 -18.85 17.45 2.22
CA GLY A 439 -20.20 17.57 1.68
C GLY A 439 -20.29 17.30 0.17
N TRP A 440 -21.45 16.79 -0.24
CA TRP A 440 -21.75 16.43 -1.63
C TRP A 440 -21.62 17.61 -2.59
N GLU A 441 -21.99 18.83 -2.16
CA GLU A 441 -21.94 20.04 -2.99
C GLU A 441 -20.52 20.45 -3.41
N SER A 442 -19.49 19.93 -2.72
CA SER A 442 -18.10 20.21 -3.05
C SER A 442 -17.52 19.33 -4.16
N GLY A 443 -18.28 18.34 -4.61
CA GLY A 443 -17.86 17.43 -5.68
C GLY A 443 -17.76 18.12 -7.04
N PRO A 444 -16.92 17.60 -7.94
CA PRO A 444 -16.87 18.07 -9.31
C PRO A 444 -18.19 17.77 -10.05
N ASP A 445 -18.53 18.62 -11.01
CA ASP A 445 -19.71 18.44 -11.87
C ASP A 445 -19.51 17.34 -12.92
N LYS A 446 -18.27 17.22 -13.42
CA LYS A 446 -17.83 16.29 -14.44
C LYS A 446 -16.42 15.81 -14.14
#